data_AF-A0A2H9LDI1-F1
#
_entry.id   AF-A0A2H9LDI1-F1
#
_cell.length_a   1.000
_cell.length_b   1.000
_cell.length_c   1.000
_cell.angle_alpha   90.00
_cell.angle_beta   90.00
_cell.angle_gamma   90.00
#
_symmetry.space_group_name_H-M   'P 1'
#
loop_
_entity.id
_entity.type
_entity.pdbx_description
1 polymer ?
#
loop_
_entity_poly.entity_id
_entity_poly.type
_entity_poly.pdbx_seq_one_letter_code
_entity_poly.pdbx_strand_id
1 'polypeptide(L)'
;MFHSVRALLYSKGFSEKGHYCLFQFTSNIFKENNELFELIAKADRSRVSRQDIAYDCMDSNKEQAQDAINTAKELLELTKKILTK
;
A
#
# COMPACT_ATOMS: atom_id res chain seq x y z
N MET A 1 4.94 -0.16 3.40
CA MET A 1 3.76 0.05 2.51
C MET A 1 2.87 1.17 3.02
N PHE A 2 2.23 1.03 4.19
CA PHE A 2 1.32 2.04 4.76
C PHE A 2 1.88 3.47 4.69
N HIS A 3 3.09 3.71 5.20
CA HIS A 3 3.70 5.04 5.18
C HIS A 3 4.00 5.59 3.78
N SER A 4 4.30 4.71 2.81
CA SER A 4 4.51 5.13 1.41
C SER A 4 3.21 5.64 0.80
N VAL A 5 2.11 4.87 0.95
CA VAL A 5 0.78 5.30 0.50
C VAL A 5 0.33 6.57 1.22
N ARG A 6 0.60 6.67 2.53
CA ARG A 6 0.28 7.87 3.32
C ARG A 6 1.02 9.12 2.85
N ALA A 7 2.28 9.00 2.50
CA ALA A 7 3.05 10.13 1.98
C ALA A 7 2.43 10.69 0.68
N LEU A 8 1.88 9.82 -0.18
CA LEU A 8 1.17 10.23 -1.40
C LEU A 8 -0.14 10.97 -1.10
N LEU A 9 -0.88 10.57 -0.06
CA LEU A 9 -2.07 11.31 0.39
C LEU A 9 -1.69 12.67 0.97
N TYR A 10 -0.63 12.73 1.78
CA TYR A 10 -0.14 13.97 2.37
C TYR A 10 0.33 14.97 1.32
N SER A 11 0.97 14.51 0.24
CA SER A 11 1.36 15.40 -0.87
C SER A 11 0.18 15.98 -1.65
N LYS A 12 -1.03 15.45 -1.43
CA LYS A 12 -2.29 15.96 -1.97
C LYS A 12 -3.12 16.73 -0.95
N GLY A 13 -2.59 16.98 0.25
CA GLY A 13 -3.25 17.75 1.30
C GLY A 13 -4.34 16.99 2.06
N PHE A 14 -4.40 15.66 1.92
CA PHE A 14 -5.38 14.82 2.58
C PHE A 14 -4.76 14.02 3.73
N SER A 15 -5.56 13.73 4.75
CA SER A 15 -5.21 12.81 5.84
C SER A 15 -6.11 11.57 5.81
N GLU A 16 -5.55 10.41 6.14
CA GLU A 16 -6.31 9.17 6.27
C GLU A 16 -7.07 9.10 7.61
N LYS A 17 -8.31 8.57 7.59
CA LYS A 17 -9.09 8.26 8.81
C LYS A 17 -8.92 6.82 9.31
N GLY A 18 -8.19 6.00 8.56
CA GLY A 18 -8.00 4.58 8.85
C GLY A 18 -7.34 3.85 7.67
N HIS A 19 -6.93 2.60 7.91
CA HIS A 19 -6.14 1.86 6.92
C HIS A 19 -6.92 1.57 5.63
N TYR A 20 -8.20 1.18 5.71
CA TYR A 20 -9.02 0.96 4.52
C TYR A 20 -9.17 2.25 3.69
N CYS A 21 -9.51 3.36 4.34
CA CYS A 21 -9.64 4.66 3.68
C CYS A 21 -8.34 5.11 3.01
N LEU A 22 -7.18 4.81 3.62
CA LEU A 22 -5.89 5.12 3.05
C LEU A 22 -5.73 4.52 1.64
N PHE A 23 -5.91 3.20 1.50
CA PHE A 23 -5.71 2.51 0.22
C PHE A 23 -6.76 2.91 -0.82
N GLN A 24 -8.05 2.92 -0.45
CA GLN A 24 -9.13 3.28 -1.37
C GLN A 24 -9.01 4.73 -1.86
N PHE A 25 -8.76 5.68 -0.96
CA PHE A 25 -8.70 7.08 -1.34
C PHE A 25 -7.48 7.38 -2.21
N THR A 26 -6.31 6.81 -1.86
CA THR A 26 -5.10 6.98 -2.67
C THR A 26 -5.27 6.38 -4.06
N SER A 27 -5.86 5.18 -4.17
CA SER A 27 -6.17 4.57 -5.48
C SER A 27 -7.04 5.48 -6.36
N ASN A 28 -8.02 6.17 -5.78
CA ASN A 28 -8.89 7.07 -6.54
C ASN A 28 -8.17 8.36 -6.97
N ILE A 29 -7.35 8.95 -6.10
CA ILE A 29 -6.60 10.19 -6.41
C ILE A 29 -5.56 9.94 -7.52
N PHE A 30 -4.90 8.77 -7.50
CA PHE A 30 -3.83 8.43 -8.43
C PHE A 30 -4.27 7.42 -9.51
N LYS A 31 -5.58 7.35 -9.82
CA LYS A 31 -6.17 6.35 -10.73
C LYS A 31 -5.59 6.34 -12.15
N GLU A 32 -4.97 7.43 -12.59
CA GLU A 32 -4.34 7.53 -13.91
C GLU A 32 -2.95 6.90 -13.96
N ASN A 33 -2.35 6.59 -12.79
CA ASN A 33 -1.08 5.89 -12.70
C ASN A 33 -1.34 4.40 -12.45
N ASN A 34 -1.41 3.63 -13.55
CA ASN A 34 -1.70 2.19 -13.51
C ASN A 34 -0.71 1.40 -12.64
N GLU A 35 0.59 1.70 -12.73
CA GLU A 35 1.62 1.04 -11.93
C GLU A 35 1.40 1.27 -10.43
N LEU A 36 1.12 2.52 -10.04
CA LEU A 36 0.81 2.85 -8.65
C LEU A 36 -0.49 2.20 -8.19
N PHE A 37 -1.53 2.21 -9.03
CA PHE A 37 -2.82 1.60 -8.73
C PHE A 37 -2.66 0.10 -8.39
N GLU A 38 -1.91 -0.64 -9.21
CA GLU A 38 -1.64 -2.06 -8.97
C GLU A 38 -0.86 -2.29 -7.68
N LEU A 39 0.16 -1.46 -7.40
CA LEU A 39 0.95 -1.56 -6.17
C LEU A 39 0.13 -1.22 -4.91
N ILE A 40 -0.77 -0.23 -4.98
CA ILE A 40 -1.69 0.09 -3.88
C ILE A 40 -2.65 -1.08 -3.65
N ALA A 41 -3.15 -1.72 -4.70
CA ALA A 41 -4.02 -2.90 -4.58
C ALA A 41 -3.28 -4.09 -3.95
N LYS A 42 -2.02 -4.35 -4.33
CA LYS A 42 -1.16 -5.36 -3.66
C LYS A 42 -0.97 -5.03 -2.18
N ALA A 43 -0.67 -3.76 -1.87
CA ALA A 43 -0.47 -3.33 -0.49
C ALA A 43 -1.73 -3.42 0.38
N ASP A 44 -2.93 -3.18 -0.19
CA ASP A 44 -4.20 -3.39 0.52
C ASP A 44 -4.45 -4.89 0.78
N ARG A 45 -4.11 -5.78 -0.16
CA ARG A 45 -4.13 -7.23 0.10
C ARG A 45 -3.16 -7.62 1.21
N SER A 46 -1.95 -7.06 1.24
CA SER A 46 -1.01 -7.29 2.35
C SER A 46 -1.56 -6.77 3.69
N ARG A 47 -2.33 -5.68 3.70
CA ARG A 47 -3.03 -5.20 4.91
C ARG A 47 -4.06 -6.23 5.40
N VAL A 48 -4.89 -6.76 4.50
CA VAL A 48 -5.90 -7.78 4.84
C VAL A 48 -5.21 -9.04 5.37
N SER A 49 -4.24 -9.58 4.64
CA SER A 49 -3.49 -10.76 5.08
C SER A 49 -2.79 -10.55 6.44
N ARG A 50 -2.23 -9.35 6.69
CA ARG A 50 -1.66 -9.02 8.01
C ARG A 50 -2.72 -9.02 9.12
N GLN A 51 -3.97 -8.66 8.82
CA GLN A 51 -5.06 -8.74 9.78
C GLN A 51 -5.38 -10.21 10.08
N ASP A 52 -5.58 -11.02 9.04
CA ASP A 52 -5.91 -12.44 9.16
C ASP A 52 -4.82 -13.21 9.94
N ILE A 53 -3.54 -12.98 9.63
CA ILE A 53 -2.42 -13.64 10.31
C ILE A 53 -2.32 -13.19 11.77
N ALA A 54 -2.43 -11.88 12.02
CA ALA A 54 -2.16 -11.33 13.35
C ALA A 54 -3.32 -11.49 14.34
N TYR A 55 -4.56 -11.54 13.85
CA TYR A 55 -5.76 -11.52 14.69
C TYR A 55 -6.61 -12.78 14.54
N ASP A 56 -6.60 -13.43 13.38
CA ASP A 56 -7.40 -14.63 13.13
C ASP A 56 -6.56 -15.92 13.19
N CYS A 57 -5.30 -15.81 13.65
CA CYS A 57 -4.34 -16.91 13.80
C CYS A 57 -4.14 -17.73 12.52
N MET A 58 -4.24 -17.08 11.36
CA MET A 58 -4.00 -17.71 10.06
C MET A 58 -2.50 -17.89 9.80
N ASP A 59 -2.15 -18.99 9.15
CA ASP A 59 -0.76 -19.26 8.77
C ASP A 59 -0.30 -18.36 7.60
N SER A 60 1.00 -18.13 7.55
CA SER A 60 1.67 -17.47 6.42
C SER A 60 2.73 -18.39 5.83
N ASN A 61 3.04 -18.21 4.54
CA ASN A 61 4.07 -18.97 3.85
C ASN A 61 5.21 -18.07 3.32
N LYS A 62 6.29 -18.73 2.89
CA LYS A 62 7.50 -18.05 2.38
C LYS A 62 7.21 -17.16 1.16
N GLU A 63 6.33 -17.58 0.28
CA GLU A 63 5.97 -16.84 -0.93
C GLU A 63 5.23 -15.55 -0.57
N GLN A 64 4.23 -15.62 0.33
CA GLN A 64 3.51 -14.46 0.85
C GLN A 64 4.45 -13.47 1.55
N ALA A 65 5.38 -13.97 2.36
CA ALA A 65 6.38 -13.13 3.02
C ALA A 65 7.29 -12.42 1.99
N GLN A 66 7.71 -13.14 0.95
CA GLN A 66 8.54 -12.56 -0.11
C GLN A 66 7.79 -11.54 -0.96
N ASP A 67 6.54 -11.82 -1.32
CA ASP A 67 5.67 -10.89 -2.06
C ASP A 67 5.43 -9.59 -1.27
N ALA A 68 5.24 -9.68 0.05
CA ALA A 68 5.12 -8.51 0.90
C ALA A 68 6.41 -7.66 0.90
N ILE A 69 7.59 -8.28 0.95
CA ILE A 69 8.86 -7.54 0.87
C ILE A 69 9.01 -6.86 -0.50
N ASN A 70 8.71 -7.57 -1.58
CA ASN A 70 8.84 -7.04 -2.95
C ASN A 70 7.89 -5.88 -3.18
N THR A 71 6.61 -6.05 -2.85
CA THR A 71 5.60 -4.99 -2.93
C THR A 71 6.01 -3.77 -2.09
N ALA A 72 6.59 -3.97 -0.90
CA ALA A 72 7.02 -2.86 -0.06
C ALA A 72 8.17 -2.05 -0.69
N LYS A 73 9.13 -2.73 -1.33
CA LYS A 73 10.24 -2.09 -2.04
C LYS A 73 9.76 -1.33 -3.27
N GLU A 74 8.98 -1.98 -4.13
CA GLU A 74 8.43 -1.39 -5.35
C GLU A 74 7.61 -0.14 -5.04
N LEU A 75 6.71 -0.23 -4.06
CA LEU A 75 5.87 0.89 -3.65
C LEU A 75 6.69 2.04 -3.05
N LEU A 76 7.73 1.76 -2.26
CA LEU A 76 8.60 2.80 -1.72
C LEU A 76 9.34 3.55 -2.84
N GLU A 77 9.92 2.82 -3.79
CA GLU A 77 10.68 3.43 -4.89
C GLU A 77 9.77 4.25 -5.81
N LEU A 78 8.59 3.74 -6.17
CA LEU A 78 7.64 4.50 -6.97
C LEU A 78 7.13 5.74 -6.23
N THR A 79 6.86 5.63 -4.93
CA THR A 79 6.45 6.78 -4.10
C THR A 79 7.50 7.88 -4.14
N LYS A 80 8.79 7.54 -3.94
CA LYS A 80 9.88 8.52 -4.05
C LYS A 80 9.89 9.19 -5.43
N LYS A 81 9.79 8.42 -6.52
CA LYS A 81 9.78 8.97 -7.88
C LYS A 81 8.64 9.97 -8.11
N ILE A 82 7.47 9.71 -7.53
CA ILE A 82 6.31 10.60 -7.63
C ILE A 82 6.49 11.87 -6.80
N LEU A 83 7.10 11.78 -5.62
CA LEU A 83 7.25 12.91 -4.69
C LEU A 83 8.47 13.78 -4.95
N THR A 84 9.50 13.28 -5.63
CA THR A 84 10.70 14.05 -6.01
C THR A 84 10.54 14.76 -7.36
N LYS A 85 9.41 14.58 -8.05
CA LYS A 85 9.01 15.36 -9.23
C LYS A 85 8.33 16.65 -8.81
#